data_AF-A0A959EUM3-F1
#
_entry.id   AF-A0A959EUM3-F1
#
_cell.length_a   1.000
_cell.length_b   1.000
_cell.length_c   1.000
_cell.angle_alpha   90.00
_cell.angle_beta   90.00
_cell.angle_gamma   90.00
#
_symmetry.space_group_name_H-M   'P 1'
#
loop_
_entity.id
_entity.type
_entity.pdbx_description
1 polymer ?
#
loop_
_entity_poly.entity_id
_entity_poly.type
_entity_poly.pdbx_seq_one_letter_code
_entity_poly.pdbx_strand_id
1 'polypeptide(L)'
;MLKRFFLSERNMMVAIALNAIVICALYFPALEHESWLVLLDHFFLSLFVIEAIVKLSSLKPAGYFGNRWNQFDFLIVVLSLPTLLENFFPLPNTSLLLVLRMFRLVRLIRFIRFIPHLGMIMQGLVRAIKSSVFVLLALFFLNFVLALFTCHFYRHIAPEFFGNPLISAYSIFQMFTVEGWNEIPALIAERLHNPMAVGLTRFYFVVVVLVGGIFGMSLANAIFVDEMTMDNTRALEDKIDTLQAELRELRQFLRERG
;
A
#
# COMPACT_ATOMS: atom_id res chain seq x y z
N MET A 1 -36.51 6.08 14.24
CA MET A 1 -36.17 5.28 13.04
C MET A 1 -34.83 5.68 12.41
N LEU A 2 -34.57 6.98 12.15
CA LEU A 2 -33.29 7.43 11.56
C LEU A 2 -32.03 6.92 12.28
N LYS A 3 -31.97 7.01 13.62
CA LYS A 3 -30.80 6.51 14.39
C LYS A 3 -30.51 5.03 14.12
N ARG A 4 -31.54 4.19 13.99
CA ARG A 4 -31.39 2.74 13.73
C ARG A 4 -30.90 2.46 12.31
N PHE A 5 -31.24 3.33 11.35
CA PHE A 5 -30.74 3.25 9.98
C PHE A 5 -29.25 3.58 9.90
N PHE A 6 -28.81 4.69 10.51
CA PHE A 6 -27.40 5.11 10.52
C PHE A 6 -26.48 4.26 11.41
N LEU A 7 -27.03 3.61 12.43
CA LEU A 7 -26.28 2.66 13.27
C LEU A 7 -26.16 1.26 12.62
N SER A 8 -26.86 1.00 11.52
CA SER A 8 -26.80 -0.28 10.80
C SER A 8 -25.59 -0.31 9.87
N GLU A 9 -24.56 -1.06 10.23
CA GLU A 9 -23.36 -1.29 9.40
C GLU A 9 -23.73 -1.77 7.99
N ARG A 10 -24.71 -2.68 7.87
CA ARG A 10 -25.16 -3.21 6.57
C ARG A 10 -25.70 -2.12 5.64
N ASN A 11 -26.43 -1.15 6.18
CA ASN A 11 -27.01 -0.08 5.36
C ASN A 11 -25.91 0.87 4.86
N MET A 12 -24.94 1.16 5.73
CA MET A 12 -23.79 2.01 5.36
C MET A 12 -22.90 1.31 4.35
N MET A 13 -22.71 -0.01 4.46
CA MET A 13 -22.03 -0.81 3.44
C MET A 13 -22.73 -0.68 2.08
N VAL A 14 -24.05 -0.91 2.00
CA VAL A 14 -24.80 -0.73 0.74
C VAL A 14 -24.63 0.69 0.19
N ALA A 15 -24.67 1.71 1.04
CA ALA A 15 -24.45 3.09 0.62
C ALA A 15 -23.03 3.34 0.06
N ILE A 16 -21.99 2.75 0.67
CA ILE A 16 -20.61 2.80 0.16
C ILE A 16 -20.51 2.13 -1.21
N ALA A 17 -21.12 0.96 -1.39
CA ALA A 17 -21.10 0.24 -2.66
C ALA A 17 -21.81 1.03 -3.77
N LEU A 18 -22.98 1.61 -3.48
CA LEU A 18 -23.70 2.46 -4.44
C LEU A 18 -22.93 3.74 -4.75
N ASN A 19 -22.32 4.37 -3.74
CA ASN A 19 -21.49 5.55 -3.96
C ASN A 19 -20.28 5.24 -4.84
N ALA A 20 -19.68 4.06 -4.71
CA ALA A 20 -18.58 3.64 -5.58
C ALA A 20 -19.02 3.53 -7.05
N ILE A 21 -20.23 3.02 -7.31
CA ILE A 21 -20.81 2.97 -8.66
C ILE A 21 -21.04 4.39 -9.20
N VAL A 22 -21.57 5.31 -8.39
CA VAL A 22 -21.78 6.70 -8.81
C VAL A 22 -20.47 7.39 -9.14
N ILE A 23 -19.43 7.23 -8.30
CA ILE A 23 -18.10 7.78 -8.57
C ILE A 23 -17.53 7.19 -9.85
N CYS A 24 -17.63 5.87 -10.04
CA CYS A 24 -17.18 5.23 -11.28
C CYS A 24 -17.89 5.82 -12.51
N ALA A 25 -19.21 5.97 -12.43
CA ALA A 25 -20.03 6.54 -13.50
C ALA A 25 -19.63 7.98 -13.87
N LEU A 26 -19.26 8.80 -12.87
CA LEU A 26 -18.80 10.19 -13.07
C LEU A 26 -17.48 10.31 -13.83
N TYR A 27 -16.69 9.24 -13.94
CA TYR A 27 -15.44 9.24 -14.72
C TYR A 27 -15.63 8.79 -16.18
N PHE A 28 -16.84 8.40 -16.58
CA PHE A 28 -17.14 8.20 -17.99
C PHE A 28 -17.39 9.57 -18.67
N PRO A 29 -16.70 9.90 -19.78
CA PRO A 29 -16.86 11.19 -20.45
C PRO A 29 -18.31 11.51 -20.86
N ALA A 30 -19.10 10.48 -21.17
CA ALA A 30 -20.51 10.62 -21.53
C ALA A 30 -21.43 10.99 -20.35
N LEU A 31 -21.00 10.76 -19.11
CA LEU A 31 -21.82 10.91 -17.89
C LEU A 31 -21.26 11.94 -16.90
N GLU A 32 -20.05 12.47 -17.12
CA GLU A 32 -19.35 13.34 -16.17
C GLU A 32 -20.10 14.67 -15.89
N HIS A 33 -20.89 15.15 -16.86
CA HIS A 33 -21.66 16.39 -16.78
C HIS A 33 -23.13 16.19 -16.36
N GLU A 34 -23.54 14.95 -16.13
CA GLU A 34 -24.91 14.63 -15.73
C GLU A 34 -25.18 15.15 -14.31
N SER A 35 -26.00 16.22 -14.23
CA SER A 35 -26.26 16.92 -12.97
C SER A 35 -26.85 16.03 -11.88
N TRP A 36 -27.60 14.99 -12.27
CA TRP A 36 -28.18 14.03 -11.34
C TRP A 36 -27.14 13.07 -10.74
N LEU A 37 -26.09 12.69 -11.49
CA LEU A 37 -24.96 11.91 -10.93
C LEU A 37 -24.20 12.73 -9.91
N VAL A 38 -23.93 14.00 -10.25
CA VAL A 38 -23.25 14.92 -9.34
C VAL A 38 -24.07 15.09 -8.07
N LEU A 39 -25.38 15.29 -8.17
CA LEU A 39 -26.28 15.39 -7.02
C LEU A 39 -26.26 14.11 -6.17
N LEU A 40 -26.25 12.93 -6.80
CA LEU A 40 -26.14 11.65 -6.09
C LEU A 40 -24.81 11.51 -5.33
N ASP A 41 -23.69 11.95 -5.92
CA ASP A 41 -22.39 11.92 -5.22
C ASP A 41 -22.42 12.79 -3.95
N HIS A 42 -22.98 14.00 -4.05
CA HIS A 42 -23.16 14.90 -2.91
C HIS A 42 -24.13 14.33 -1.88
N PHE A 43 -25.18 13.64 -2.32
CA PHE A 43 -26.13 12.97 -1.44
C PHE A 43 -25.44 11.89 -0.59
N PHE A 44 -24.63 11.02 -1.20
CA PHE A 44 -23.89 9.99 -0.46
C PHE A 44 -22.88 10.60 0.51
N LEU A 45 -22.15 11.64 0.11
CA LEU A 45 -21.25 12.34 1.01
C LEU A 45 -22.00 12.95 2.21
N SER A 46 -23.14 13.59 1.97
CA SER A 46 -24.00 14.13 3.01
C SER A 46 -24.51 13.04 3.95
N LEU A 47 -24.90 11.88 3.41
CA LEU A 47 -25.29 10.70 4.19
C LEU A 47 -24.16 10.25 5.12
N PHE A 48 -22.93 10.20 4.65
CA PHE A 48 -21.76 9.83 5.46
C PHE A 48 -21.40 10.86 6.53
N VAL A 49 -21.58 12.15 6.24
CA VAL A 49 -21.42 13.22 7.24
C VAL A 49 -22.46 13.04 8.35
N ILE A 50 -23.73 12.82 7.99
CA ILE A 50 -24.82 12.60 8.95
C ILE A 50 -24.56 11.33 9.76
N GLU A 51 -24.11 10.24 9.14
CA GLU A 51 -23.72 9.00 9.84
C GLU A 51 -22.68 9.29 10.93
N ALA A 52 -21.60 10.00 10.57
CA ALA A 52 -20.53 10.33 11.51
C ALA A 52 -21.06 11.17 12.69
N ILE A 53 -21.90 12.19 12.42
CA ILE A 53 -22.51 13.03 13.47
C ILE A 53 -23.43 12.20 14.38
N VAL A 54 -24.27 11.32 13.81
CA VAL A 54 -25.18 10.45 14.57
C VAL A 54 -24.40 9.47 15.44
N LYS A 55 -23.37 8.80 14.90
CA LYS A 55 -22.51 7.88 15.64
C LYS A 55 -21.74 8.59 16.75
N LEU A 56 -21.19 9.78 16.48
CA LEU A 56 -20.47 10.58 17.48
C LEU A 56 -21.38 11.02 18.63
N SER A 57 -22.62 11.44 18.31
CA SER A 57 -23.62 11.84 19.30
C SER A 57 -24.13 10.65 20.13
N SER A 58 -24.27 9.46 19.52
CA SER A 58 -24.81 8.28 20.20
C SER A 58 -23.78 7.54 21.06
N LEU A 59 -22.54 7.43 20.59
CA LEU A 59 -21.48 6.65 21.24
C LEU A 59 -20.62 7.49 22.20
N LYS A 60 -20.82 8.82 22.20
CA LYS A 60 -19.94 9.82 22.80
C LYS A 60 -18.53 9.81 22.17
N PRO A 61 -17.75 10.91 22.26
CA PRO A 61 -16.42 10.97 21.63
C PRO A 61 -15.49 9.82 22.03
N ALA A 62 -15.46 9.47 23.33
CA ALA A 62 -14.62 8.38 23.82
C ALA A 62 -14.98 7.02 23.22
N GLY A 63 -16.27 6.71 23.06
CA GLY A 63 -16.72 5.45 22.45
C GLY A 63 -16.54 5.42 20.94
N TYR A 64 -16.80 6.56 20.26
CA TYR A 64 -16.64 6.67 18.81
C TYR A 64 -15.18 6.51 18.38
N PHE A 65 -14.27 7.27 19.00
CA PHE A 65 -12.84 7.20 18.73
C PHE A 65 -12.17 5.98 19.38
N GLY A 66 -12.87 5.16 20.16
CA GLY A 66 -12.33 3.85 20.60
C GLY A 66 -12.27 2.81 19.47
N ASN A 67 -13.13 2.96 18.45
CA ASN A 67 -13.19 2.02 17.32
C ASN A 67 -12.34 2.51 16.13
N ARG A 68 -11.30 1.74 15.76
CA ARG A 68 -10.40 2.04 14.63
C ARG A 68 -11.15 2.27 13.31
N TRP A 69 -12.23 1.55 13.08
CA TRP A 69 -13.03 1.73 11.87
C TRP A 69 -13.75 3.07 11.86
N ASN A 70 -14.30 3.51 13.00
CA ASN A 70 -14.97 4.81 13.10
C ASN A 70 -13.96 5.96 12.95
N GLN A 71 -12.75 5.82 13.51
CA GLN A 71 -11.65 6.77 13.29
C GLN A 71 -11.33 6.91 11.79
N PHE A 72 -11.20 5.79 11.09
CA PHE A 72 -10.90 5.76 9.66
C PHE A 72 -12.00 6.42 8.82
N ASP A 73 -13.26 6.10 9.07
CA ASP A 73 -14.39 6.71 8.36
C ASP A 73 -14.47 8.21 8.62
N PHE A 74 -14.24 8.63 9.87
CA PHE A 74 -14.22 10.04 10.25
C PHE A 74 -13.13 10.81 9.49
N LEU A 75 -11.91 10.26 9.42
CA LEU A 75 -10.82 10.83 8.63
C LEU A 75 -11.24 11.02 7.17
N ILE A 76 -11.87 10.01 6.56
CA ILE A 76 -12.36 10.09 5.19
C ILE A 76 -13.47 11.14 5.04
N VAL A 77 -14.40 11.25 6.01
CA VAL A 77 -15.42 12.31 5.98
C VAL A 77 -14.72 13.67 5.95
N VAL A 78 -13.79 13.91 6.88
CA VAL A 78 -13.08 15.18 7.02
C VAL A 78 -12.31 15.53 5.74
N LEU A 79 -11.57 14.58 5.16
CA LEU A 79 -10.86 14.78 3.90
C LEU A 79 -11.78 15.05 2.70
N SER A 80 -13.04 14.59 2.77
CA SER A 80 -14.03 14.78 1.70
C SER A 80 -14.85 16.06 1.88
N LEU A 81 -14.90 16.68 3.06
CA LEU A 81 -15.68 17.91 3.32
C LEU A 81 -15.38 19.09 2.37
N PRO A 82 -14.13 19.34 1.92
CA PRO A 82 -13.85 20.41 0.98
C PRO A 82 -14.72 20.35 -0.28
N THR A 83 -15.08 19.15 -0.74
CA THR A 83 -15.92 18.97 -1.93
C THR A 83 -17.36 19.45 -1.74
N LEU A 84 -17.92 19.40 -0.52
CA LEU A 84 -19.21 20.02 -0.23
C LEU A 84 -19.09 21.54 -0.13
N LEU A 85 -17.99 22.03 0.42
CA LEU A 85 -17.76 23.46 0.65
C LEU A 85 -17.59 24.24 -0.66
N GLU A 86 -17.10 23.61 -1.73
CA GLU A 86 -17.01 24.22 -3.08
C GLU A 86 -18.37 24.73 -3.60
N ASN A 87 -19.48 24.08 -3.22
CA ASN A 87 -20.82 24.53 -3.62
C ASN A 87 -21.31 25.75 -2.83
N PHE A 88 -20.82 25.94 -1.61
CA PHE A 88 -21.23 27.05 -0.74
C PHE A 88 -20.30 28.25 -0.86
N PHE A 89 -19.01 28.03 -1.10
CA PHE A 89 -18.01 29.06 -1.25
C PHE A 89 -17.31 28.91 -2.61
N PRO A 90 -17.52 29.84 -3.56
CA PRO A 90 -16.80 29.83 -4.82
C PRO A 90 -15.32 30.11 -4.53
N LEU A 91 -14.52 29.04 -4.46
CA LEU A 91 -13.08 29.11 -4.27
C LEU A 91 -12.40 29.32 -5.64
N PRO A 92 -11.35 30.16 -5.73
CA PRO A 92 -10.68 30.44 -6.99
C PRO A 92 -9.98 29.18 -7.52
N ASN A 93 -10.22 28.80 -8.78
CA ASN A 93 -9.65 27.61 -9.47
C ASN A 93 -8.11 27.58 -9.44
N THR A 94 -7.55 27.15 -8.32
CA THR A 94 -6.13 26.94 -8.07
C THR A 94 -5.80 25.46 -8.23
N SER A 95 -4.53 25.14 -8.48
CA SER A 95 -4.03 23.76 -8.53
C SER A 95 -4.39 22.95 -7.28
N LEU A 96 -4.48 23.62 -6.12
CA LEU A 96 -4.90 23.01 -4.86
C LEU A 96 -6.35 22.49 -4.90
N LEU A 97 -7.29 23.21 -5.52
CA LEU A 97 -8.68 22.73 -5.66
C LEU A 97 -8.80 21.50 -6.55
N LEU A 98 -8.00 21.40 -7.61
CA LEU A 98 -7.97 20.19 -8.44
C LEU A 98 -7.57 18.97 -7.61
N VAL A 99 -6.56 19.10 -6.75
CA VAL A 99 -6.15 18.05 -5.82
C VAL A 99 -7.26 17.77 -4.78
N LEU A 100 -7.91 18.81 -4.26
CA LEU A 100 -9.02 18.64 -3.30
C LEU A 100 -10.19 17.87 -3.90
N ARG A 101 -10.52 18.11 -5.17
CA ARG A 101 -11.52 17.35 -5.91
C ARG A 101 -11.15 15.88 -6.02
N MET A 102 -9.86 15.52 -6.10
CA MET A 102 -9.44 14.13 -6.13
C MET A 102 -9.60 13.42 -4.79
N PHE A 103 -9.62 14.13 -3.65
CA PHE A 103 -9.91 13.50 -2.34
C PHE A 103 -11.28 12.87 -2.28
N ARG A 104 -12.22 13.22 -3.18
CA ARG A 104 -13.47 12.46 -3.33
C ARG A 104 -13.22 10.98 -3.55
N LEU A 105 -12.15 10.59 -4.24
CA LEU A 105 -11.81 9.19 -4.52
C LEU A 105 -11.38 8.44 -3.27
N VAL A 106 -10.85 9.13 -2.26
CA VAL A 106 -10.44 8.51 -0.99
C VAL A 106 -11.64 7.84 -0.31
N ARG A 107 -12.87 8.28 -0.58
CA ARG A 107 -14.07 7.62 -0.05
C ARG A 107 -14.31 6.22 -0.60
N LEU A 108 -13.77 5.88 -1.77
CA LEU A 108 -13.77 4.51 -2.30
C LEU A 108 -12.97 3.55 -1.41
N ILE A 109 -11.97 4.06 -0.69
CA ILE A 109 -11.15 3.28 0.23
C ILE A 109 -12.01 2.76 1.41
N ARG A 110 -13.19 3.34 1.69
CA ARG A 110 -14.13 2.76 2.67
C ARG A 110 -14.59 1.35 2.31
N PHE A 111 -14.48 0.95 1.03
CA PHE A 111 -14.74 -0.42 0.62
C PHE A 111 -13.85 -1.44 1.34
N ILE A 112 -12.71 -1.00 1.89
CA ILE A 112 -11.84 -1.81 2.73
C ILE A 112 -12.57 -2.38 3.97
N ARG A 113 -13.65 -1.73 4.46
CA ARG A 113 -14.49 -2.28 5.55
C ARG A 113 -15.20 -3.58 5.18
N PHE A 114 -15.40 -3.86 3.89
CA PHE A 114 -16.02 -5.11 3.45
C PHE A 114 -15.09 -6.31 3.60
N ILE A 115 -13.78 -6.08 3.74
CA ILE A 115 -12.80 -7.16 3.81
C ILE A 115 -12.84 -7.74 5.24
N PRO A 116 -13.37 -8.96 5.42
CA PRO A 116 -13.38 -9.59 6.73
C PRO A 116 -11.94 -9.83 7.19
N HIS A 117 -11.70 -9.70 8.49
CA HIS A 117 -10.39 -9.94 9.10
C HIS A 117 -9.24 -9.05 8.58
N LEU A 118 -9.53 -7.93 7.91
CA LEU A 118 -8.48 -7.02 7.43
C LEU A 118 -7.50 -6.59 8.53
N GLY A 119 -7.99 -6.37 9.76
CA GLY A 119 -7.12 -6.04 10.89
C GLY A 119 -6.03 -7.09 11.12
N MET A 120 -6.34 -8.37 10.95
CA MET A 120 -5.38 -9.47 11.06
C MET A 120 -4.40 -9.46 9.87
N ILE A 121 -4.90 -9.25 8.66
CA ILE A 121 -4.08 -9.15 7.43
C ILE A 121 -3.09 -7.98 7.55
N MET A 122 -3.56 -6.80 7.93
CA MET A 122 -2.73 -5.60 8.10
C MET A 122 -1.72 -5.76 9.23
N GLN A 123 -2.10 -6.43 10.33
CA GLN A 123 -1.14 -6.75 11.39
C GLN A 123 -0.05 -7.71 10.90
N GLY A 124 -0.40 -8.74 10.12
CA GLY A 124 0.57 -9.64 9.49
C GLY A 124 1.50 -8.88 8.55
N LEU A 125 0.96 -8.00 7.70
CA LEU A 125 1.74 -7.14 6.81
C LEU A 125 2.69 -6.22 7.59
N VAL A 126 2.22 -5.57 8.65
CA VAL A 126 3.07 -4.70 9.48
C VAL A 126 4.18 -5.49 10.18
N ARG A 127 3.90 -6.72 10.65
CA ARG A 127 4.93 -7.61 11.21
C ARG A 127 5.98 -7.97 10.16
N ALA A 128 5.54 -8.41 8.98
CA ALA A 128 6.41 -8.77 7.88
C ALA A 128 7.29 -7.59 7.44
N ILE A 129 6.71 -6.39 7.27
CA ILE A 129 7.47 -5.18 6.97
C ILE A 129 8.50 -4.91 8.07
N LYS A 130 8.11 -4.97 9.36
CA LYS A 130 9.01 -4.72 10.49
C LYS A 130 10.21 -5.66 10.52
N SER A 131 10.00 -6.95 10.23
CA SER A 131 11.09 -7.92 10.18
C SER A 131 12.00 -7.71 8.98
N SER A 132 11.42 -7.40 7.82
CA SER A 132 12.18 -7.14 6.59
C SER A 132 12.80 -5.73 6.50
N VAL A 133 12.63 -4.86 7.51
CA VAL A 133 13.13 -3.46 7.47
C VAL A 133 14.62 -3.41 7.12
N PHE A 134 15.45 -4.23 7.76
CA PHE A 134 16.90 -4.20 7.52
C PHE A 134 17.27 -4.58 6.09
N VAL A 135 16.55 -5.53 5.50
CA VAL A 135 16.78 -5.99 4.13
C VAL A 135 16.30 -4.95 3.13
N LEU A 136 15.13 -4.38 3.34
CA LEU A 136 14.61 -3.29 2.53
C LEU A 136 15.53 -2.06 2.59
N LEU A 137 16.07 -1.73 3.78
CA LEU A 137 17.06 -0.67 3.94
C LEU A 137 18.38 -1.01 3.24
N ALA A 138 18.83 -2.27 3.29
CA ALA A 138 20.03 -2.70 2.58
C ALA A 138 19.86 -2.59 1.06
N LEU A 139 18.71 -3.00 0.51
CA LEU A 139 18.39 -2.85 -0.91
C LEU A 139 18.24 -1.38 -1.31
N PHE A 140 17.61 -0.56 -0.48
CA PHE A 140 17.52 0.87 -0.69
C PHE A 140 18.90 1.53 -0.71
N PHE A 141 19.77 1.16 0.24
CA PHE A 141 21.14 1.66 0.30
C PHE A 141 21.97 1.19 -0.91
N LEU A 142 21.84 -0.08 -1.31
CA LEU A 142 22.47 -0.61 -2.52
C LEU A 142 22.01 0.16 -3.77
N ASN A 143 20.70 0.39 -3.91
CA ASN A 143 20.14 1.20 -4.99
C ASN A 143 20.75 2.60 -5.00
N PHE A 144 20.81 3.26 -3.85
CA PHE A 144 21.39 4.60 -3.72
C PHE A 144 22.87 4.65 -4.14
N VAL A 145 23.69 3.71 -3.69
CA VAL A 145 25.11 3.65 -4.07
C VAL A 145 25.27 3.40 -5.56
N LEU A 146 24.54 2.42 -6.11
CA LEU A 146 24.58 2.11 -7.54
C LEU A 146 24.05 3.26 -8.39
N ALA A 147 23.06 4.01 -7.92
CA ALA A 147 22.54 5.20 -8.58
C ALA A 147 23.58 6.31 -8.65
N LEU A 148 24.27 6.62 -7.56
CA LEU A 148 25.35 7.61 -7.58
C LEU A 148 26.49 7.19 -8.51
N PHE A 149 26.88 5.91 -8.47
CA PHE A 149 27.90 5.36 -9.35
C PHE A 149 27.47 5.48 -10.83
N THR A 150 26.29 4.98 -11.18
CA THR A 150 25.80 4.99 -12.57
C THR A 150 25.58 6.40 -13.08
N CYS A 151 25.03 7.29 -12.25
CA CYS A 151 24.92 8.72 -12.55
C CYS A 151 26.29 9.33 -12.85
N HIS A 152 27.33 9.02 -12.07
CA HIS A 152 28.66 9.57 -12.31
C HIS A 152 29.22 9.19 -13.69
N PHE A 153 29.08 7.92 -14.09
CA PHE A 153 29.65 7.42 -15.34
C PHE A 153 28.79 7.69 -16.58
N TYR A 154 27.47 7.62 -16.47
CA TYR A 154 26.57 7.60 -17.63
C TYR A 154 25.70 8.86 -17.79
N ARG A 155 25.80 9.86 -16.89
CA ARG A 155 25.00 11.11 -16.97
C ARG A 155 25.09 11.84 -18.30
N HIS A 156 26.26 11.85 -18.94
CA HIS A 156 26.45 12.52 -20.23
C HIS A 156 26.13 11.63 -21.44
N ILE A 157 26.00 10.31 -21.24
CA ILE A 157 25.76 9.34 -22.32
C ILE A 157 24.27 9.02 -22.42
N ALA A 158 23.60 8.80 -21.29
CA ALA A 158 22.18 8.50 -21.20
C ALA A 158 21.49 9.37 -20.12
N PRO A 159 21.38 10.69 -20.34
CA PRO A 159 20.78 11.61 -19.38
C PRO A 159 19.31 11.30 -19.03
N GLU A 160 18.57 10.64 -19.93
CA GLU A 160 17.20 10.20 -19.71
C GLU A 160 17.05 9.20 -18.57
N PHE A 161 18.07 8.39 -18.29
CA PHE A 161 18.10 7.39 -17.23
C PHE A 161 19.02 7.79 -16.06
N PHE A 162 20.10 8.51 -16.36
CA PHE A 162 21.18 8.75 -15.38
C PHE A 162 21.54 10.23 -15.24
N GLY A 163 20.66 11.13 -15.68
CA GLY A 163 20.90 12.58 -15.72
C GLY A 163 21.10 13.25 -14.35
N ASN A 164 20.51 12.70 -13.29
CA ASN A 164 20.73 13.11 -11.90
C ASN A 164 20.54 11.91 -10.95
N PRO A 165 20.94 12.02 -9.67
CA PRO A 165 20.86 10.91 -8.72
C PRO A 165 19.45 10.34 -8.51
N LEU A 166 18.39 11.16 -8.57
CA LEU A 166 17.02 10.69 -8.36
C LEU A 166 16.49 9.91 -9.57
N ILE A 167 16.74 10.39 -10.78
CA ILE A 167 16.39 9.67 -12.02
C ILE A 167 17.19 8.37 -12.08
N SER A 168 18.48 8.43 -11.74
CA SER A 168 19.33 7.24 -11.68
C SER A 168 18.85 6.22 -10.64
N ALA A 169 18.39 6.67 -9.47
CA ALA A 169 17.84 5.77 -8.44
C ALA A 169 16.58 5.07 -8.95
N TYR A 170 15.71 5.78 -9.66
CA TYR A 170 14.53 5.20 -10.31
C TYR A 170 14.92 4.16 -11.38
N SER A 171 15.86 4.47 -12.28
CA SER A 171 16.30 3.52 -13.30
C SER A 171 17.01 2.29 -12.72
N ILE A 172 17.82 2.45 -11.66
CA ILE A 172 18.43 1.31 -10.95
C ILE A 172 17.35 0.47 -10.24
N PHE A 173 16.32 1.12 -9.68
CA PHE A 173 15.20 0.43 -9.06
C PHE A 173 14.39 -0.38 -10.10
N GLN A 174 14.14 0.20 -11.27
CA GLN A 174 13.53 -0.49 -12.41
C GLN A 174 14.37 -1.71 -12.86
N MET A 175 15.70 -1.59 -12.88
CA MET A 175 16.56 -2.74 -13.19
C MET A 175 16.55 -3.82 -12.10
N PHE A 176 16.29 -3.48 -10.83
CA PHE A 176 16.08 -4.47 -9.78
C PHE A 176 14.79 -5.27 -10.01
N THR A 177 13.78 -4.71 -10.69
CA THR A 177 12.59 -5.47 -11.10
C THR A 177 12.80 -6.25 -12.40
N VAL A 178 14.04 -6.31 -12.91
CA VAL A 178 14.41 -6.95 -14.19
C VAL A 178 13.67 -6.32 -15.38
N GLU A 179 13.26 -5.06 -15.24
CA GLU A 179 12.63 -4.29 -16.30
C GLU A 179 13.68 -3.39 -16.97
N GLY A 180 13.67 -3.33 -18.31
CA GLY A 180 14.63 -2.51 -19.07
C GLY A 180 16.10 -2.98 -19.01
N TRP A 181 16.37 -4.18 -18.49
CA TRP A 181 17.73 -4.68 -18.23
C TRP A 181 18.60 -4.85 -19.49
N ASN A 182 17.97 -5.08 -20.65
CA ASN A 182 18.64 -5.20 -21.94
C ASN A 182 18.55 -3.90 -22.77
N GLU A 183 17.44 -3.15 -22.65
CA GLU A 183 17.18 -1.91 -23.37
C GLU A 183 18.10 -0.77 -22.94
N ILE A 184 18.26 -0.53 -21.64
CA ILE A 184 19.09 0.57 -21.13
C ILE A 184 20.56 0.40 -21.56
N PRO A 185 21.20 -0.78 -21.37
CA PRO A 185 22.59 -0.97 -21.81
C PRO A 185 22.74 -1.01 -23.33
N ALA A 186 21.71 -1.44 -24.08
CA ALA A 186 21.73 -1.41 -25.54
C ALA A 186 21.77 0.03 -26.06
N LEU A 187 20.94 0.92 -25.51
CA LEU A 187 20.93 2.34 -25.89
C LEU A 187 22.26 3.03 -25.56
N ILE A 188 22.86 2.71 -24.41
CA ILE A 188 24.19 3.23 -24.05
C ILE A 188 25.26 2.69 -25.00
N ALA A 189 25.15 1.43 -25.42
CA ALA A 189 26.09 0.82 -26.36
C ALA A 189 26.06 1.48 -27.74
N GLU A 190 24.89 1.93 -28.23
CA GLU A 190 24.77 2.67 -29.49
C GLU A 190 25.47 4.04 -29.44
N ARG A 191 25.58 4.63 -28.24
CA ARG A 191 26.22 5.94 -28.02
C ARG A 191 27.71 5.82 -27.69
N LEU A 192 28.21 4.61 -27.46
CA LEU A 192 29.61 4.33 -27.18
C LEU A 192 30.32 3.84 -28.45
N HIS A 193 31.37 4.55 -28.85
CA HIS A 193 32.17 4.16 -30.03
C HIS A 193 33.25 3.12 -29.73
N ASN A 194 33.55 2.84 -28.45
CA ASN A 194 34.61 1.92 -28.04
C ASN A 194 34.05 0.52 -27.72
N PRO A 195 34.42 -0.54 -28.48
CA PRO A 195 33.94 -1.91 -28.25
C PRO A 195 34.20 -2.45 -26.83
N MET A 196 35.33 -2.09 -26.23
CA MET A 196 35.67 -2.52 -24.86
C MET A 196 34.76 -1.85 -23.83
N ALA A 197 34.47 -0.56 -23.99
CA ALA A 197 33.56 0.17 -23.11
C ALA A 197 32.13 -0.36 -23.21
N VAL A 198 31.67 -0.73 -24.41
CA VAL A 198 30.38 -1.40 -24.63
C VAL A 198 30.31 -2.73 -23.86
N GLY A 199 31.35 -3.56 -23.96
CA GLY A 199 31.43 -4.83 -23.25
C GLY A 199 31.37 -4.67 -21.72
N LEU A 200 32.16 -3.74 -21.18
CA LEU A 200 32.17 -3.42 -19.75
C LEU A 200 30.84 -2.86 -19.26
N THR A 201 30.19 -2.02 -20.05
CA THR A 201 28.86 -1.46 -19.75
C THR A 201 27.82 -2.58 -19.61
N ARG A 202 27.74 -3.47 -20.60
CA ARG A 202 26.83 -4.62 -20.56
C ARG A 202 27.10 -5.51 -19.36
N PHE A 203 28.37 -5.81 -19.09
CA PHE A 203 28.77 -6.60 -17.93
C PHE A 203 28.36 -5.94 -16.61
N TYR A 204 28.58 -4.64 -16.45
CA TYR A 204 28.17 -3.88 -15.28
C TYR A 204 26.66 -4.01 -15.02
N PHE A 205 25.82 -3.78 -16.03
CA PHE A 205 24.37 -3.86 -15.85
C PHE A 205 23.87 -5.29 -15.61
N VAL A 206 24.53 -6.31 -16.19
CA VAL A 206 24.26 -7.72 -15.82
C VAL A 206 24.54 -7.95 -14.34
N VAL A 207 25.66 -7.44 -13.80
CA VAL A 207 25.96 -7.55 -12.36
C VAL A 207 24.92 -6.81 -11.51
N VAL A 208 24.49 -5.62 -11.91
CA VAL A 208 23.43 -4.86 -11.22
C VAL A 208 22.13 -5.67 -11.14
N VAL A 209 21.71 -6.29 -12.24
CA VAL A 209 20.49 -7.10 -12.31
C VAL A 209 20.62 -8.39 -11.51
N LEU A 210 21.78 -9.06 -11.55
CA LEU A 210 22.03 -10.25 -10.75
C LEU A 210 21.98 -9.93 -9.25
N VAL A 211 22.74 -8.92 -8.81
CA VAL A 211 22.91 -8.59 -7.40
C VAL A 211 21.64 -7.96 -6.82
N GLY A 212 21.12 -6.91 -7.45
CA GLY A 212 19.97 -6.18 -6.93
C GLY A 212 18.64 -6.81 -7.29
N GLY A 213 18.50 -7.30 -8.53
CA GLY A 213 17.27 -7.91 -9.01
C GLY A 213 17.11 -9.35 -8.57
N ILE A 214 17.86 -10.27 -9.17
CA ILE A 214 17.67 -11.71 -8.92
C ILE A 214 17.96 -12.03 -7.45
N PHE A 215 19.16 -11.75 -6.95
CA PHE A 215 19.51 -12.10 -5.57
C PHE A 215 18.85 -11.18 -4.55
N GLY A 216 18.87 -9.87 -4.79
CA GLY A 216 18.31 -8.89 -3.87
C GLY A 216 16.81 -9.05 -3.65
N MET A 217 16.01 -9.13 -4.72
CA MET A 217 14.56 -9.35 -4.58
C MET A 217 14.23 -10.74 -4.05
N SER A 218 14.98 -11.78 -4.44
CA SER A 218 14.77 -13.13 -3.90
C SER A 218 15.04 -13.19 -2.40
N LEU A 219 16.08 -12.50 -1.92
CA LEU A 219 16.39 -12.41 -0.49
C LEU A 219 15.30 -11.66 0.29
N ALA A 220 14.83 -10.53 -0.26
CA ALA A 220 13.72 -9.79 0.36
C ALA A 220 12.45 -10.64 0.46
N ASN A 221 12.10 -11.35 -0.61
CA ASN A 221 10.96 -12.27 -0.61
C ASN A 221 11.13 -13.42 0.37
N ALA A 222 12.32 -14.05 0.42
CA ALA A 222 12.61 -15.13 1.34
C ALA A 222 12.39 -14.69 2.80
N ILE A 223 12.95 -13.54 3.19
CA ILE A 223 12.84 -13.03 4.55
C ILE A 223 11.40 -12.62 4.89
N PHE A 224 10.67 -12.08 3.92
CA PHE A 224 9.26 -11.77 4.09
C PHE A 224 8.42 -13.04 4.32
N VAL A 225 8.68 -14.11 3.56
CA VAL A 225 8.00 -15.41 3.71
C VAL A 225 8.37 -16.07 5.03
N ASP A 226 9.66 -16.10 5.39
CA ASP A 226 10.13 -16.67 6.66
C ASP A 226 9.44 -15.99 7.85
N GLU A 227 9.33 -14.66 7.85
CA GLU A 227 8.63 -13.94 8.91
C GLU A 227 7.13 -14.29 8.95
N MET A 228 6.45 -14.35 7.80
CA MET A 228 5.02 -14.68 7.74
C MET A 228 4.74 -16.12 8.21
N THR A 229 5.68 -17.04 8.00
CA THR A 229 5.54 -18.44 8.43
C THR A 229 6.00 -18.67 9.87
N MET A 230 6.80 -17.77 10.45
CA MET A 230 7.32 -17.89 11.81
C MET A 230 6.21 -18.02 12.87
N ASP A 231 5.09 -17.31 12.71
CA ASP A 231 3.93 -17.41 13.62
C ASP A 231 3.33 -18.84 13.60
N ASN A 232 3.26 -19.48 12.44
CA ASN A 232 2.75 -20.86 12.31
C ASN A 232 3.74 -21.88 12.90
N THR A 233 5.03 -21.67 12.69
CA THR A 233 6.09 -22.55 13.21
C THR A 233 6.13 -22.51 14.74
N ARG A 234 6.10 -21.32 15.35
CA ARG A 234 6.08 -21.17 16.82
C ARG A 234 4.85 -21.80 17.46
N ALA A 235 3.67 -21.58 16.88
CA ALA A 235 2.44 -22.20 17.39
C ALA A 235 2.45 -23.73 17.29
N LEU A 236 3.17 -24.29 16.32
CA LEU A 236 3.36 -25.73 16.19
C LEU A 236 4.38 -26.26 17.22
N GLU A 237 5.49 -25.55 17.42
CA GLU A 237 6.50 -25.87 18.44
C GLU A 237 5.88 -25.90 19.85
N ASP A 238 5.10 -24.89 20.23
CA ASP A 238 4.42 -24.83 21.53
C ASP A 238 3.49 -26.03 21.76
N LYS A 239 2.77 -26.47 20.71
CA LYS A 239 1.91 -27.65 20.78
C LYS A 239 2.71 -28.94 20.96
N ILE A 240 3.84 -29.07 20.26
CA ILE A 240 4.73 -30.23 20.40
C ILE A 240 5.30 -30.29 21.80
N ASP A 241 5.76 -29.16 22.35
CA ASP A 241 6.30 -29.09 23.71
C ASP A 241 5.25 -29.45 24.75
N THR A 242 4.00 -28.99 24.58
CA THR A 242 2.87 -29.34 25.44
C THR A 242 2.59 -30.85 25.40
N LEU A 243 2.51 -31.45 24.21
CA LEU A 243 2.30 -32.89 24.05
C LEU A 243 3.46 -33.71 24.65
N GLN A 244 4.70 -33.25 24.50
CA GLN A 244 5.85 -33.93 25.12
C GLN A 244 5.83 -33.85 26.64
N ALA A 245 5.32 -32.76 27.21
CA ALA A 245 5.14 -32.62 28.65
C ALA A 245 4.06 -33.59 29.17
N GLU A 246 2.90 -33.64 28.53
CA GLU A 246 1.82 -34.59 28.86
C GLU A 246 2.27 -36.05 28.75
N LEU A 247 3.04 -36.41 27.71
CA LEU A 247 3.58 -37.76 27.56
C LEU A 247 4.60 -38.11 28.65
N ARG A 248 5.41 -37.15 29.10
CA ARG A 248 6.34 -37.35 30.22
C ARG A 248 5.59 -37.60 31.53
N GLU A 249 4.56 -36.81 31.80
CA GLU A 249 3.70 -36.95 32.97
C GLU A 249 2.97 -38.29 32.97
N LEU A 250 2.40 -38.69 31.84
CA LEU A 250 1.72 -39.98 31.67
C LEU A 250 2.68 -41.16 31.90
N ARG A 251 3.91 -41.09 31.36
CA ARG A 251 4.94 -42.10 31.58
C ARG A 251 5.35 -42.20 33.05
N GLN A 252 5.42 -41.08 33.75
CA GLN A 252 5.73 -41.06 35.17
C GLN A 252 4.60 -41.68 35.99
N PHE A 253 3.35 -41.30 35.73
CA PHE A 253 2.17 -41.89 36.37
C PHE A 253 2.08 -43.41 36.19
N LEU A 254 2.38 -43.91 34.98
CA LEU A 254 2.41 -45.34 34.70
C LEU A 254 3.55 -46.07 35.43
N ARG A 255 4.71 -45.43 35.61
CA ARG A 255 5.82 -45.99 36.42
C ARG A 255 5.52 -46.02 37.92
N GLU A 256 4.73 -45.09 38.42
CA GLU A 256 4.35 -45.05 39.84
C GLU A 256 3.24 -46.05 40.20
N ARG A 257 2.51 -46.57 39.20
CA ARG A 257 1.42 -47.55 39.37
C ARG A 257 1.78 -49.00 39.03
N GLY A 258 2.89 -49.25 38.34
CA GLY A 258 3.37 -50.59 37.99
C GLY A 258 4.49 -51.04 38.91
#